data_AF-A0A950UKY8-F1
#
_entry.id   AF-A0A950UKY8-F1
#
_cell.length_a   1.000
_cell.length_b   1.000
_cell.length_c   1.000
_cell.angle_alpha   90.00
_cell.angle_beta   90.00
_cell.angle_gamma   90.00
#
_symmetry.space_group_name_H-M   'P 1'
#
loop_
_entity.id
_entity.type
_entity.pdbx_description
1 polymer ?
#
loop_
_entity_poly.entity_id
_entity_poly.type
_entity_poly.pdbx_seq_one_letter_code
_entity_poly.pdbx_strand_id
1 'polypeptide(L)'
;MDLSNCVSFLRDTKSIGDLSELIVATALARKGYVVSKPIGENSRYDLIIEGDNGLARVQVKTGHLRNGAILFNAYSSHYHRRGGGCKSYVRQVDFFAVYCAALGTVHLVPIDHT
;
A
#
# COMPACT_ATOMS: atom_id res chain seq x y z
N MET A 1 15.38 -20.95 9.61
CA MET A 1 13.94 -21.25 9.74
C MET A 1 13.40 -21.37 8.33
N ASP A 2 13.01 -22.58 7.93
CA ASP A 2 12.43 -22.85 6.62
C ASP A 2 10.95 -22.44 6.63
N LEU A 3 10.63 -21.33 5.99
CA LEU A 3 9.28 -20.76 5.90
C LEU A 3 8.47 -21.33 4.72
N SER A 4 9.03 -22.30 3.97
CA SER A 4 8.43 -22.83 2.75
C SER A 4 7.05 -23.46 2.98
N ASN A 5 6.74 -23.88 4.21
CA ASN A 5 5.46 -24.48 4.58
C ASN A 5 4.41 -23.48 5.11
N CYS A 6 4.78 -22.21 5.34
CA CYS A 6 3.87 -21.18 5.87
C CYS A 6 3.16 -20.36 4.77
N VAL A 7 3.64 -20.43 3.52
CA VAL A 7 3.15 -19.59 2.41
C VAL A 7 1.78 -20.03 1.87
N SER A 8 1.20 -21.13 2.38
CA SER A 8 -0.04 -21.72 1.86
C SER A 8 -1.34 -21.32 2.59
N PHE A 9 -1.31 -20.35 3.53
CA PHE A 9 -2.49 -20.07 4.38
C PHE A 9 -3.07 -18.64 4.38
N LEU A 10 -2.53 -17.68 3.62
CA LEU A 10 -3.17 -16.37 3.47
C LEU A 10 -4.32 -16.45 2.45
N ARG A 11 -5.47 -16.97 2.91
CA ARG A 11 -6.65 -17.22 2.05
C ARG A 11 -7.62 -16.05 1.99
N ASP A 12 -7.59 -15.13 2.94
CA ASP A 12 -8.46 -13.96 2.93
C ASP A 12 -7.70 -12.71 2.50
N THR A 13 -8.42 -11.82 1.80
CA THR A 13 -7.85 -10.61 1.19
C THR A 13 -7.30 -9.62 2.22
N LYS A 14 -7.79 -9.65 3.46
CA LYS A 14 -7.33 -8.75 4.52
C LYS A 14 -5.95 -9.17 5.00
N SER A 15 -5.75 -10.45 5.31
CA SER A 15 -4.43 -10.95 5.72
C SER A 15 -3.35 -10.76 4.64
N ILE A 16 -3.71 -10.85 3.35
CA ILE A 16 -2.81 -10.51 2.23
C ILE A 16 -2.44 -9.03 2.23
N GLY A 17 -3.41 -8.15 2.50
CA GLY A 17 -3.19 -6.72 2.66
C GLY A 17 -2.25 -6.41 3.83
N ASP A 18 -2.53 -6.97 5.00
CA ASP A 18 -1.71 -6.80 6.21
C ASP A 18 -0.26 -7.27 5.98
N LEU A 19 -0.06 -8.41 5.31
CA LEU A 19 1.28 -8.86 4.93
C LEU A 19 1.95 -7.87 3.98
N SER A 20 1.21 -7.38 2.98
CA SER A 20 1.73 -6.40 2.03
C SER A 20 2.20 -5.12 2.74
N GLU A 21 1.44 -4.64 3.73
CA GLU A 21 1.82 -3.48 4.54
C GLU A 21 3.13 -3.70 5.29
N LEU A 22 3.30 -4.86 5.93
CA LEU A 22 4.53 -5.19 6.65
C LEU A 22 5.75 -5.27 5.72
N ILE A 23 5.58 -5.88 4.55
CA ILE A 23 6.64 -5.99 3.54
C ILE A 23 7.02 -4.62 3.02
N VAL A 24 6.04 -3.76 2.71
CA VAL A 24 6.28 -2.40 2.25
C VAL A 24 6.99 -1.57 3.32
N ALA A 25 6.51 -1.60 4.57
CA ALA A 25 7.15 -0.88 5.67
C ALA A 25 8.61 -1.31 5.84
N THR A 26 8.88 -2.61 5.76
CA THR A 26 10.23 -3.17 5.82
C THR A 26 11.09 -2.69 4.63
N ALA A 27 10.55 -2.70 3.42
CA ALA A 27 11.27 -2.25 2.23
C ALA A 27 11.64 -0.77 2.31
N LEU A 28 10.72 0.08 2.78
CA LEU A 28 10.93 1.51 2.98
C LEU A 28 11.98 1.76 4.08
N ALA A 29 11.88 1.07 5.21
CA ALA A 29 12.87 1.17 6.29
C ALA A 29 14.27 0.74 5.82
N ARG A 30 14.38 -0.34 5.03
CA ARG A 30 15.66 -0.77 4.42
C ARG A 30 16.26 0.25 3.46
N LYS A 31 15.44 1.15 2.91
CA LYS A 31 15.88 2.27 2.07
C LYS A 31 16.21 3.53 2.88
N GLY A 32 16.10 3.49 4.21
CA GLY A 32 16.47 4.59 5.10
C GLY A 32 15.32 5.54 5.45
N TYR A 33 14.09 5.26 4.99
CA TYR A 33 12.93 6.07 5.37
C TYR A 33 12.53 5.79 6.82
N VAL A 34 12.18 6.84 7.56
CA VAL A 34 11.42 6.71 8.80
C VAL A 34 9.98 6.39 8.43
N VAL A 35 9.47 5.26 8.92
CA VAL A 35 8.12 4.77 8.59
C VAL A 35 7.25 4.83 9.84
N SER A 36 6.08 5.48 9.73
CA SER A 36 5.07 5.55 10.78
C SER A 36 3.76 4.89 10.32
N LYS A 37 3.09 4.16 11.20
CA LYS A 37 1.76 3.57 10.95
C LYS A 37 0.71 4.25 11.84
N PRO A 38 -0.40 4.74 11.29
CA PRO A 38 -1.53 5.22 12.08
C PRO A 38 -2.12 4.12 12.97
N ILE A 39 -2.60 4.49 14.14
CA ILE A 39 -3.32 3.57 15.02
C ILE A 39 -4.79 3.55 14.58
N GLY A 40 -5.28 2.37 14.16
CA GLY A 40 -6.66 2.13 13.74
C GLY A 40 -6.85 1.96 12.22
N GLU A 41 -8.00 1.43 11.81
CA GLU A 41 -8.28 1.02 10.42
C GLU A 41 -9.06 2.05 9.59
N ASN A 42 -9.43 3.19 10.18
CA ASN A 42 -10.24 4.22 9.50
C ASN A 42 -9.40 5.24 8.70
N SER A 43 -8.08 5.03 8.61
CA SER A 43 -7.19 5.91 7.85
C SER A 43 -7.37 5.70 6.34
N ARG A 44 -7.12 6.76 5.57
CA ARG A 44 -7.13 6.73 4.10
C ARG A 44 -5.78 6.32 3.50
N TYR A 45 -4.82 6.00 4.36
CA TYR A 45 -3.45 5.61 4.02
C TYR A 45 -2.97 4.65 5.11
N ASP A 46 -2.07 3.74 4.74
CA ASP A 46 -1.62 2.67 5.64
C ASP A 46 -0.33 3.07 6.37
N LEU A 47 0.50 3.88 5.72
CA LEU A 47 1.81 4.31 6.22
C LEU A 47 2.05 5.80 5.97
N ILE A 48 2.94 6.39 6.75
CA ILE A 48 3.57 7.68 6.50
C ILE A 48 5.07 7.45 6.40
N ILE A 49 5.72 8.05 5.42
CA ILE A 49 7.18 8.12 5.33
C ILE A 49 7.64 9.55 5.48
N GLU A 50 8.79 9.73 6.13
CA GLU A 50 9.49 11.01 6.17
C GLU A 50 10.54 11.04 5.06
N GLY A 51 10.42 12.00 4.15
CA GLY A 51 11.41 12.29 3.12
C GLY A 51 11.93 13.73 3.22
N ASP A 52 12.74 14.14 2.25
CA ASP A 52 13.42 15.44 2.28
C ASP A 52 12.46 16.65 2.35
N ASN A 53 11.26 16.51 1.79
CA ASN A 53 10.23 17.55 1.76
C ASN A 53 9.17 17.38 2.87
N GLY A 54 9.45 16.57 3.89
CA GLY A 54 8.57 16.30 5.02
C GLY A 54 7.84 14.97 4.91
N LEU A 55 6.63 14.93 5.48
CA LEU A 55 5.83 13.70 5.59
C LEU A 55 5.02 13.43 4.32
N ALA A 56 5.06 12.18 3.85
CA ALA A 56 4.27 11.70 2.73
C ALA A 56 3.40 10.51 3.15
N ARG A 57 2.12 10.55 2.77
CA ARG A 57 1.15 9.48 3.03
C ARG A 57 1.21 8.43 1.95
N VAL A 58 1.30 7.18 2.36
CA VAL A 58 1.48 6.02 1.49
C VAL A 58 0.31 5.06 1.68
N GLN A 59 -0.38 4.76 0.59
CA GLN A 59 -1.35 3.67 0.55
C GLN A 59 -0.66 2.43 -0.03
N VAL A 60 -0.74 1.33 0.71
CA VAL A 60 -0.23 0.03 0.30
C VAL A 60 -1.25 -0.69 -0.58
N LYS A 61 -0.75 -1.34 -1.62
CA LYS A 61 -1.53 -2.15 -2.54
C LYS A 61 -0.82 -3.46 -2.82
N THR A 62 -1.58 -4.54 -2.92
CA THR A 62 -1.09 -5.79 -3.49
C THR A 62 -1.24 -5.73 -5.01
N GLY A 63 -0.13 -5.89 -5.73
CA GLY A 63 -0.06 -5.88 -7.18
C GLY A 63 0.02 -7.27 -7.78
N HIS A 64 -0.61 -7.46 -8.94
CA HIS A 64 -0.61 -8.72 -9.67
C HIS A 64 0.17 -8.57 -10.99
N LEU A 65 1.11 -9.47 -11.24
CA LEU A 65 1.84 -9.50 -12.50
C LEU A 65 0.95 -10.07 -13.61
N ARG A 66 0.75 -9.31 -14.69
CA ARG A 66 0.00 -9.74 -15.87
C ARG A 66 0.65 -9.15 -17.12
N ASN A 67 0.97 -9.99 -18.10
CA ASN A 67 1.57 -9.59 -19.38
C ASN A 67 2.81 -8.67 -19.23
N GLY A 68 3.67 -8.95 -18.23
CA GLY A 68 4.87 -8.15 -17.97
C GLY A 68 4.64 -6.82 -17.23
N ALA A 69 3.40 -6.49 -16.86
CA ALA A 69 3.06 -5.30 -16.10
C ALA A 69 2.50 -5.66 -14.71
N ILE A 70 2.76 -4.82 -13.72
CA ILE A 70 2.17 -4.93 -12.38
C ILE A 70 0.86 -4.14 -12.38
N LEU A 71 -0.26 -4.83 -12.18
CA LEU A 71 -1.59 -4.24 -12.11
C LEU A 71 -2.04 -4.12 -10.65
N PHE A 72 -2.63 -2.98 -10.29
CA PHE A 72 -3.26 -2.76 -9.00
C PHE A 72 -4.42 -1.77 -9.15
N ASN A 73 -5.37 -1.79 -8.20
CA ASN A 73 -6.48 -0.86 -8.17
C ASN A 73 -6.08 0.43 -7.41
N ALA A 74 -6.06 1.56 -8.11
CA ALA A 74 -5.77 2.88 -7.54
C ALA A 74 -6.93 3.46 -6.69
N TYR A 75 -8.12 2.87 -6.73
CA TYR A 75 -9.27 3.30 -5.91
C TYR A 75 -9.30 2.58 -4.55
N SER A 76 -9.90 3.23 -3.55
CA SER A 76 -10.23 2.59 -2.27
C SER A 76 -11.63 1.97 -2.34
N SER A 77 -11.79 0.71 -1.94
CA SER A 77 -13.08 0.01 -1.87
C SER A 77 -14.05 0.65 -0.86
N HIS A 78 -13.55 1.50 0.05
CA HIS A 78 -14.35 2.24 1.03
C HIS A 78 -15.20 3.38 0.44
N TYR A 79 -15.15 3.65 -0.88
CA TYR A 79 -15.92 4.73 -1.50
C TYR A 79 -17.39 4.37 -1.81
N HIS A 80 -17.84 3.12 -1.60
CA HIS A 80 -19.20 2.71 -2.01
C HIS A 80 -20.32 2.86 -0.97
N ARG A 81 -20.14 3.62 0.12
CA ARG A 81 -21.24 3.79 1.09
C ARG A 81 -21.37 5.20 1.65
N ARG A 82 -21.81 6.14 0.81
CA ARG A 82 -22.87 7.14 1.09
C ARG A 82 -22.80 8.26 0.05
N GLY A 83 -23.96 8.55 -0.54
CA GLY A 83 -24.11 9.53 -1.60
C GLY A 83 -23.93 10.98 -1.16
N GLY A 84 -23.87 11.84 -2.18
CA GLY A 84 -24.28 13.24 -2.12
C GLY A 84 -23.40 14.16 -1.28
N GLY A 85 -22.30 14.63 -1.86
CA GLY A 85 -21.57 15.77 -1.30
C GLY A 85 -20.25 16.03 -2.00
N CYS A 86 -20.26 16.95 -2.96
CA CYS A 86 -19.07 17.47 -3.60
C CYS A 86 -18.23 18.23 -2.55
N LYS A 87 -17.30 17.54 -1.88
CA LYS A 87 -16.19 18.15 -1.16
C LYS A 87 -14.91 17.77 -1.87
N SER A 88 -14.26 18.75 -2.47
CA SER A 88 -12.89 18.71 -2.97
C SER A 88 -11.96 18.15 -1.86
N TYR A 89 -11.70 16.85 -1.89
CA TYR A 89 -10.71 16.16 -1.06
C TYR A 89 -9.51 15.79 -1.93
N VAL A 90 -8.91 16.81 -2.53
CA VAL A 90 -7.66 16.66 -3.28
C VAL A 90 -6.57 16.29 -2.25
N ARG A 91 -5.79 15.24 -2.51
CA ARG A 91 -4.67 14.71 -1.68
C ARG A 91 -5.06 13.93 -0.42
N GLN A 92 -5.66 12.74 -0.55
CA GLN A 92 -5.80 11.81 0.59
C GLN A 92 -4.56 10.91 0.79
N VAL A 93 -3.82 10.67 -0.28
CA VAL A 93 -2.60 9.86 -0.35
C VAL A 93 -1.65 10.55 -1.30
N ASP A 94 -0.34 10.47 -1.03
CA ASP A 94 0.70 11.10 -1.85
C ASP A 94 1.38 10.04 -2.75
N PHE A 95 1.51 8.79 -2.26
CA PHE A 95 2.08 7.67 -3.03
C PHE A 95 1.29 6.36 -2.88
N PHE A 96 1.31 5.53 -3.91
CA PHE A 96 0.97 4.12 -3.82
C PHE A 96 2.24 3.29 -3.66
N ALA A 97 2.30 2.46 -2.62
CA ALA A 97 3.32 1.43 -2.50
C ALA A 97 2.74 0.08 -2.91
N VAL A 98 3.18 -0.43 -4.06
CA VAL A 98 2.65 -1.65 -4.66
C VAL A 98 3.61 -2.80 -4.42
N TYR A 99 3.18 -3.78 -3.63
CA TYR A 99 3.92 -5.02 -3.44
C TYR A 99 3.49 -6.07 -4.46
N CYS A 100 4.43 -6.60 -5.25
CA CYS A 100 4.18 -7.69 -6.19
C CYS A 100 4.86 -8.97 -5.70
N ALA A 101 4.07 -9.90 -5.15
CA ALA A 101 4.59 -11.16 -4.63
C ALA A 101 5.30 -12.04 -5.68
N ALA A 102 4.83 -12.00 -6.93
CA ALA A 102 5.44 -12.77 -8.02
C ALA A 102 6.89 -12.35 -8.33
N LEU A 103 7.23 -11.08 -8.08
CA LEU A 103 8.56 -10.53 -8.32
C LEU A 103 9.36 -10.31 -7.02
N GLY A 104 8.69 -10.36 -5.86
CA GLY A 104 9.29 -10.01 -4.58
C GLY A 104 9.69 -8.53 -4.47
N THR A 105 9.05 -7.65 -5.25
CA THR A 105 9.41 -6.23 -5.35
C THR A 105 8.34 -5.31 -4.78
N VAL A 106 8.79 -4.14 -4.30
CA VAL A 106 7.94 -3.03 -3.87
C VAL A 106 8.23 -1.83 -4.77
N HIS A 107 7.17 -1.22 -5.32
CA HIS A 107 7.25 -0.05 -6.17
C HIS A 107 6.51 1.13 -5.51
N LEU A 108 7.18 2.26 -5.36
CA LEU A 108 6.58 3.50 -4.87
C LEU A 108 6.19 4.37 -6.07
N VAL A 109 4.90 4.63 -6.25
CA VAL A 109 4.33 5.33 -7.40
C VAL A 109 3.67 6.62 -6.93
N PRO A 110 4.11 7.81 -7.41
CA PRO A 110 3.42 9.07 -7.12
C PRO A 110 1.99 9.04 -7.67
N ILE A 111 1.04 9.63 -6.94
CA ILE A 111 -0.37 9.68 -7.38
C ILE A 111 -0.56 10.40 -8.74
N ASP A 112 0.32 11.34 -9.07
CA ASP A 112 0.26 12.09 -10.34
C ASP A 112 0.67 11.22 -11.55
N HIS A 113 1.15 9.99 -11.32
CA HIS A 113 1.60 9.05 -12.35
C HIS A 113 0.73 7.78 -12.44
N THR A 114 -0.46 7.78 -11.83
CA THR A 114 -1.43 6.67 -11.89
C THR A 114 -2.70 7.06 -12.63
#